data_AF-A0A0S8ABM6-F1
#
_entry.id   AF-A0A0S8ABM6-F1
#
_cell.length_a   1.000
_cell.length_b   1.000
_cell.length_c   1.000
_cell.angle_alpha   90.00
_cell.angle_beta   90.00
_cell.angle_gamma   90.00
#
_symmetry.space_group_name_H-M   'P 1'
#
loop_
_entity.id
_entity.type
_entity.pdbx_description
1 polymer ?
#
loop_
_entity_poly.entity_id
_entity_poly.type
_entity_poly.pdbx_seq_one_letter_code
_entity_poly.pdbx_strand_id
1 'polypeptide(L)'
;AAYENPYLFSEVDALFYNDGDHPKTRRQIIEAMIPYLESWIEQDVYPNHIIRHMLNLFAHKPGTKRWKRYLSENGHKPGLGIDILIEAMKEIPDEILDEKPTIPHLEDSLRD
;
A
#
# COMPACT_ATOMS: atom_id res chain seq x y z
N ALA A 1 4.32 17.41 12.46
CA ALA A 1 3.36 18.01 11.51
C ALA A 1 2.88 16.89 10.59
N ALA A 2 1.57 16.63 10.56
CA ALA A 2 0.94 15.50 9.86
C ALA A 2 -0.09 15.96 8.80
N TYR A 3 -0.03 17.24 8.43
CA TYR A 3 -1.08 17.94 7.69
C TYR A 3 -0.60 18.56 6.37
N GLU A 4 0.66 18.38 5.98
CA GLU A 4 1.22 19.18 4.88
C GLU A 4 0.83 18.72 3.48
N ASN A 5 0.16 17.57 3.29
CA ASN A 5 -0.27 17.20 1.96
C ASN A 5 -1.56 16.36 1.93
N PRO A 6 -2.74 16.99 1.96
CA PRO A 6 -4.03 16.30 1.78
C PRO A 6 -4.13 15.56 0.44
N TYR A 7 -3.41 16.02 -0.58
CA TYR A 7 -3.43 15.41 -1.92
C TYR A 7 -2.68 14.08 -1.99
N LEU A 8 -1.72 13.85 -1.09
CA LEU A 8 -1.04 12.57 -0.90
C LEU A 8 -2.04 11.45 -0.59
N PHE A 9 -3.08 11.78 0.20
CA PHE A 9 -4.18 10.85 0.50
C PHE A 9 -5.04 10.61 -0.73
N SER A 10 -5.38 11.65 -1.50
CA SER A 10 -6.29 11.49 -2.66
C SER A 10 -5.70 10.67 -3.81
N GLU A 11 -4.39 10.78 -4.07
CA GLU A 11 -3.75 10.02 -5.14
C GLU A 11 -3.63 8.53 -4.76
N VAL A 12 -3.27 8.27 -3.51
CA VAL A 12 -3.16 6.92 -2.97
C VAL A 12 -4.55 6.29 -2.84
N ASP A 13 -5.52 6.99 -2.24
CA ASP A 13 -6.91 6.53 -2.16
C ASP A 13 -7.51 6.31 -3.57
N ALA A 14 -7.15 7.12 -4.57
CA ALA A 14 -7.57 6.89 -5.94
C ALA A 14 -6.97 5.61 -6.53
N LEU A 15 -5.70 5.32 -6.25
CA LEU A 15 -5.07 4.05 -6.64
C LEU A 15 -5.74 2.84 -5.99
N PHE A 16 -6.25 2.99 -4.75
CA PHE A 16 -6.92 1.96 -3.98
C PHE A 16 -8.41 1.75 -4.34
N TYR A 17 -9.15 2.84 -4.59
CA TYR A 17 -10.62 2.83 -4.58
C TYR A 17 -11.27 3.41 -5.84
N ASN A 18 -10.53 4.13 -6.70
CA ASN A 18 -11.14 4.91 -7.78
C ASN A 18 -10.91 4.31 -9.19
N ASP A 19 -10.42 3.07 -9.26
CA ASP A 19 -10.31 2.30 -10.50
C ASP A 19 -11.60 1.47 -10.71
N GLY A 20 -12.68 2.19 -11.01
CA GLY A 20 -14.08 1.72 -10.91
C GLY A 20 -14.45 0.46 -11.71
N ASP A 21 -13.62 0.01 -12.65
CA ASP A 21 -13.86 -1.23 -13.41
C ASP A 21 -12.89 -2.37 -13.06
N HIS A 22 -11.73 -2.07 -12.46
CA HIS A 22 -10.67 -3.05 -12.23
C HIS A 22 -9.97 -2.84 -10.87
N PRO A 23 -10.50 -3.44 -9.78
CA PRO A 23 -9.85 -3.38 -8.49
C PRO A 23 -8.43 -3.97 -8.57
N LYS A 24 -7.43 -3.16 -8.22
CA LYS A 24 -6.03 -3.58 -8.18
C LYS A 24 -5.78 -4.58 -7.05
N THR A 25 -4.92 -5.56 -7.29
CA THR A 25 -4.45 -6.47 -6.24
C THR A 25 -3.49 -5.74 -5.30
N ARG A 26 -3.24 -6.30 -4.11
CA ARG A 26 -2.28 -5.71 -3.16
C ARG A 26 -0.88 -5.63 -3.76
N ARG A 27 -0.48 -6.63 -4.56
CA ARG A 27 0.78 -6.62 -5.31
C ARG A 27 0.86 -5.43 -6.25
N GLN A 28 -0.16 -5.27 -7.10
CA GLN A 28 -0.21 -4.16 -8.08
C GLN A 28 -0.14 -2.79 -7.40
N ILE A 29 -0.76 -2.66 -6.22
CA ILE A 29 -0.71 -1.42 -5.46
C ILE A 29 0.69 -1.17 -4.90
N ILE A 30 1.35 -2.18 -4.33
CA ILE A 30 2.73 -2.04 -3.84
C ILE A 30 3.66 -1.68 -5.00
N GLU A 31 3.55 -2.35 -6.15
CA GLU A 31 4.34 -2.08 -7.35
C GLU A 31 4.13 -0.66 -7.87
N ALA A 32 2.89 -0.14 -7.88
CA ALA A 32 2.59 1.23 -8.26
C ALA A 32 3.15 2.28 -7.27
N MET A 33 3.32 1.90 -6.00
CA MET A 33 3.85 2.79 -4.96
C MET A 33 5.38 2.84 -4.91
N ILE A 34 6.07 1.87 -5.51
CA ILE A 34 7.55 1.86 -5.59
C ILE A 34 8.11 3.16 -6.19
N PRO A 35 7.77 3.57 -7.42
CA PRO A 35 8.36 4.77 -8.02
C PRO A 35 8.03 6.04 -7.23
N TYR A 36 6.87 6.06 -6.59
CA TYR A 36 6.48 7.16 -5.74
C TYR A 36 7.38 7.26 -4.50
N LEU A 37 7.61 6.15 -3.81
CA LEU A 37 8.47 6.10 -2.64
C LEU A 37 9.94 6.34 -2.97
N GLU A 38 10.43 5.86 -4.12
CA GLU A 38 11.77 6.17 -4.62
C GLU A 38 11.98 7.69 -4.70
N SER A 39 11.02 8.42 -5.29
CA SER A 39 11.11 9.88 -5.41
C SER A 39 11.21 10.62 -4.08
N TRP A 40 10.61 10.09 -3.00
CA TRP A 40 10.71 10.66 -1.65
C TRP A 40 12.04 10.32 -0.97
N ILE A 41 12.51 9.07 -1.14
CA ILE A 41 13.78 8.61 -0.58
C ILE A 41 14.96 9.35 -1.23
N GLU A 42 14.91 9.61 -2.54
CA GLU A 42 15.90 10.43 -3.25
C GLU A 42 16.03 11.85 -2.67
N GLN A 43 14.96 12.36 -2.05
CA GLN A 43 14.92 13.66 -1.39
C GLN A 43 15.33 13.60 0.09
N ASP A 44 15.80 12.44 0.58
CA ASP A 44 16.09 12.17 1.99
C ASP A 44 14.88 12.40 2.92
N VAL A 45 13.67 12.22 2.36
CA VAL A 45 12.41 12.36 3.09
C VAL A 45 11.79 10.98 3.29
N TYR A 46 11.61 10.59 4.55
CA TYR A 46 10.88 9.35 4.87
C TYR A 46 9.37 9.61 4.96
N PRO A 47 8.55 9.07 4.05
CA PRO A 47 7.12 9.39 4.00
C PRO A 47 6.32 8.54 5.00
N ASN A 48 6.45 8.88 6.29
CA ASN A 48 5.81 8.18 7.42
C ASN A 48 4.32 7.90 7.23
N HIS A 49 3.59 8.82 6.59
CA HIS A 49 2.16 8.68 6.34
C HIS A 49 1.86 7.57 5.34
N ILE A 50 2.58 7.53 4.22
CA ILE A 50 2.43 6.49 3.20
C ILE A 50 2.71 5.12 3.81
N ILE A 51 3.83 5.00 4.53
CA ILE A 51 4.21 3.75 5.19
C ILE A 51 3.12 3.32 6.18
N ARG A 52 2.48 4.24 6.90
CA ARG A 52 1.36 3.92 7.80
C ARG A 52 0.15 3.33 7.06
N HIS A 53 -0.17 3.81 5.86
CA HIS A 53 -1.21 3.21 5.03
C HIS A 53 -0.81 1.82 4.53
N MET A 54 0.45 1.68 4.09
CA MET A 54 1.00 0.39 3.69
C MET A 54 0.98 -0.64 4.82
N LEU A 55 1.20 -0.24 6.08
CA LEU A 55 1.06 -1.14 7.24
C LEU A 55 -0.35 -1.71 7.38
N ASN A 56 -1.37 -1.00 6.90
CA ASN A 56 -2.77 -1.39 6.97
C ASN A 56 -3.28 -2.07 5.69
N LEU A 57 -2.47 -2.16 4.64
CA LEU A 57 -2.81 -2.80 3.36
C LEU A 57 -3.31 -4.24 3.51
N PHE A 58 -2.69 -4.98 4.43
CA PHE A 58 -3.03 -6.36 4.73
C PHE A 58 -4.00 -6.51 5.89
N ALA A 59 -4.61 -5.44 6.41
CA ALA A 59 -5.48 -5.51 7.58
C ALA A 59 -6.52 -6.64 7.44
N HIS A 60 -6.68 -7.42 8.52
CA HIS A 60 -7.54 -8.61 8.59
C HIS A 60 -7.16 -9.78 7.66
N LYS A 61 -5.96 -9.77 7.04
CA LYS A 61 -5.46 -10.89 6.22
C LYS A 61 -4.38 -11.71 6.95
N PRO A 62 -4.22 -13.00 6.61
CA PRO A 62 -3.07 -13.80 7.03
C PRO A 62 -1.75 -13.10 6.66
N GLY A 63 -0.74 -13.16 7.54
CA GLY A 63 0.57 -12.52 7.28
C GLY A 63 0.69 -11.06 7.73
N THR A 64 -0.41 -10.36 8.06
CA THR A 64 -0.38 -8.95 8.52
C THR A 64 0.64 -8.68 9.63
N LYS A 65 0.75 -9.59 10.61
CA LYS A 65 1.68 -9.42 11.73
C LYS A 65 3.14 -9.46 11.27
N ARG A 66 3.47 -10.35 10.32
CA ARG A 66 4.82 -10.47 9.75
C ARG A 66 5.17 -9.24 8.92
N TRP A 67 4.24 -8.81 8.07
CA TRP A 67 4.34 -7.57 7.31
C TRP A 67 4.62 -6.34 8.19
N LYS A 68 3.77 -6.11 9.20
CA LYS A 68 3.95 -4.98 10.14
C LYS A 68 5.27 -5.04 10.87
N ARG A 69 5.66 -6.24 11.32
CA ARG A 69 6.94 -6.48 12.00
C ARG A 69 8.12 -6.16 11.08
N TYR A 70 8.13 -6.70 9.87
CA TYR A 70 9.20 -6.49 8.90
C TYR A 70 9.39 -5.01 8.59
N LEU A 71 8.30 -4.30 8.27
CA LEU A 71 8.36 -2.86 7.99
C LEU A 71 8.78 -2.02 9.21
N SER A 72 8.36 -2.41 10.41
CA SER A 72 8.73 -1.66 11.63
C SER A 72 10.20 -1.89 12.01
N GLU A 73 10.70 -3.12 11.89
CA GLU A 73 12.09 -3.50 12.20
C GLU A 73 13.09 -2.98 11.16
N ASN A 74 12.66 -2.78 9.91
CA ASN A 74 13.54 -2.44 8.80
C ASN A 74 13.34 -1.04 8.24
N GLY A 75 12.17 -0.40 8.44
CA GLY A 75 11.82 0.87 7.79
C GLY A 75 12.59 2.09 8.26
N HIS A 76 13.32 1.96 9.38
CA HIS A 76 14.11 3.05 9.95
C HIS A 76 15.61 2.89 9.64
N LYS A 77 16.00 1.84 8.91
CA LYS A 77 17.41 1.57 8.61
C LYS A 77 17.89 2.49 7.49
N PRO A 78 18.98 3.24 7.68
CA PRO A 78 19.58 4.06 6.62
C PRO A 78 19.94 3.17 5.42
N GLY A 79 19.52 3.58 4.22
CA GLY A 79 19.81 2.85 2.97
C GLY A 79 18.91 1.65 2.67
N LEU A 80 17.95 1.31 3.54
CA LEU A 80 16.85 0.42 3.14
C LEU A 80 15.81 1.24 2.38
N GLY A 81 15.96 1.25 1.06
CA GLY A 81 15.00 1.87 0.15
C GLY A 81 13.74 1.04 -0.05
N ILE A 82 13.14 1.14 -1.23
CA ILE A 82 11.93 0.41 -1.65
C ILE A 82 12.04 -1.12 -1.58
N ASP A 83 13.26 -1.67 -1.54
CA ASP A 83 13.53 -3.10 -1.36
C ASP A 83 12.84 -3.67 -0.12
N ILE A 84 12.66 -2.86 0.92
CA ILE A 84 11.95 -3.29 2.13
C ILE A 84 10.51 -3.74 1.83
N LEU A 85 9.85 -3.09 0.87
CA LEU A 85 8.48 -3.44 0.48
C LEU A 85 8.45 -4.73 -0.31
N ILE A 86 9.42 -4.91 -1.21
CA ILE A 86 9.58 -6.12 -2.02
C ILE A 86 9.87 -7.33 -1.12
N GLU A 87 10.79 -7.18 -0.17
CA GLU A 87 11.10 -8.23 0.79
C GLU A 87 9.93 -8.50 1.73
N ALA A 88 9.23 -7.46 2.20
CA ALA A 88 8.05 -7.64 3.03
C ALA A 88 6.91 -8.37 2.29
N MET A 89 6.79 -8.22 0.96
CA MET A 89 5.81 -8.98 0.17
C MET A 89 6.07 -10.48 0.22
N LYS A 90 7.33 -10.93 0.29
CA LYS A 90 7.68 -12.36 0.37
C LYS A 90 7.17 -13.03 1.66
N GLU A 91 6.86 -12.24 2.69
CA GLU A 91 6.27 -12.73 3.94
C GLU A 91 4.75 -12.95 3.85
N ILE A 92 4.12 -12.56 2.74
CA ILE A 92 2.69 -12.71 2.48
C ILE A 92 2.48 -13.79 1.41
N PRO A 93 1.52 -14.73 1.59
CA PRO A 93 1.18 -15.69 0.54
C PRO A 93 0.72 -15.00 -0.75
N ASP A 94 1.12 -15.53 -1.91
CA ASP A 94 0.73 -15.00 -3.23
C ASP A 94 -0.79 -14.91 -3.39
N GLU A 95 -1.53 -15.87 -2.83
CA GLU A 95 -3.00 -15.87 -2.79
C GLU A 95 -3.61 -14.59 -2.19
N ILE A 96 -2.93 -13.99 -1.20
CA ILE A 96 -3.37 -12.75 -0.54
C ILE A 96 -2.85 -11.51 -1.27
N LEU A 97 -1.65 -11.61 -1.87
CA LEU A 97 -1.06 -10.55 -2.68
C LEU A 97 -1.88 -10.30 -3.96
N ASP A 98 -2.33 -11.37 -4.58
CA ASP A 98 -3.01 -11.38 -5.88
C ASP A 98 -4.54 -11.50 -5.76
N GLU A 99 -5.06 -11.50 -4.52
CA GLU A 99 -6.49 -11.39 -4.26
C GLU A 99 -7.03 -10.07 -4.81
N LYS A 100 -7.98 -10.17 -5.75
CA LYS A 100 -8.77 -9.01 -6.18
C LYS A 100 -9.73 -8.62 -5.06
N PRO A 101 -9.71 -7.37 -4.57
CA PRO A 101 -10.67 -6.94 -3.58
C PRO A 101 -12.09 -7.06 -4.13
N THR A 102 -12.93 -7.84 -3.45
CA THR A 102 -14.37 -7.81 -3.67
C THR A 102 -14.88 -6.49 -3.11
N ILE A 103 -15.18 -5.52 -3.97
CA ILE A 103 -15.83 -4.28 -3.58
C ILE A 103 -17.31 -4.61 -3.36
N PRO A 104 -17.86 -4.55 -2.13
CA PRO A 104 -19.29 -4.68 -1.92
C PRO A 104 -19.94 -3.41 -2.52
N HIS A 105 -20.78 -3.63 -3.54
CA HIS A 105 -21.62 -2.65 -4.24
C HIS A 105 -20.97 -1.85 -5.39
N LEU A 106 -20.97 -2.48 -6.57
CA LEU A 106 -21.25 -1.80 -7.85
C LEU A 106 -22.50 -2.35 -8.56
N GLU A 107 -23.27 -3.25 -7.92
CA GLU A 107 -24.52 -3.77 -8.50
C GLU A 107 -25.78 -2.96 -8.11
N ASP A 108 -25.70 -2.05 -7.12
CA ASP A 108 -26.88 -1.31 -6.63
C ASP A 108 -27.09 0.07 -7.29
N SER A 109 -26.33 0.42 -8.34
CA SER A 109 -26.58 1.64 -9.14
C SER A 109 -27.28 1.37 -10.47
N LEU A 110 -27.79 0.15 -10.71
CA LEU A 110 -28.58 -0.21 -11.88
C LEU A 110 -29.93 -0.89 -11.55
N ARG A 111 -30.41 -0.76 -10.31
CA ARG A 111 -31.82 -1.03 -9.99
C ARG A 111 -32.51 0.25 -9.53
N ASP A 112 -33.36 0.71 -10.45
CA ASP A 112 -34.40 1.75 -10.40
C ASP A 112 -33.97 3.23 -10.49
#